data_AF-A0A3P1BI14-F1
#
_entry.id   AF-A0A3P1BI14-F1
#
_cell.length_a   1.000
_cell.length_b   1.000
_cell.length_c   1.000
_cell.angle_alpha   90.00
_cell.angle_beta   90.00
_cell.angle_gamma   90.00
#
_symmetry.space_group_name_H-M   'P 1'
#
loop_
_entity.id
_entity.type
_entity.pdbx_description
1 polymer ?
#
loop_
_entity_poly.entity_id
_entity_poly.type
_entity_poly.pdbx_seq_one_letter_code
_entity_poly.pdbx_strand_id
1 'polypeptide(L)'
;MSVSKSSCVVPPVFKLFQQLIAAESMRHGGISSFPFASLNVGLNTADSPKNVEENRRRFFAGLGVNDSQVASSLQVHGDRILTVTEPGRFEGYDALITNLPNLFLTVTVADCTPILIYDAGQRAVAAIHAGWRGTTARIVEKTVEAMQLQFKTRSADCFAYVGTCIDQCSFEVGNDVADQFDEAYKQFDAERQKFLIDLKAANVAQLVKTGVPFSQIGVSPYSTVLNNTDFFSYRSENGNTGRMLAIIGFHPAD
;
A
#
# COMPACT_ATOMS: atom_id res chain seq x y z
N MET A 1 -4.44 29.13 -14.88
CA MET A 1 -5.30 28.24 -14.06
C MET A 1 -4.68 26.86 -14.12
N SER A 2 -3.98 26.43 -13.06
CA SER A 2 -3.39 25.09 -13.02
C SER A 2 -4.51 24.06 -12.94
N VAL A 3 -4.51 23.08 -13.83
CA VAL A 3 -5.33 21.88 -13.66
C VAL A 3 -4.86 21.24 -12.36
N SER A 4 -5.73 21.22 -11.34
CA SER A 4 -5.45 20.53 -10.08
C SER A 4 -5.23 19.06 -10.40
N LYS A 5 -3.97 18.59 -10.39
CA LYS A 5 -3.68 17.16 -10.49
C LYS A 5 -4.38 16.45 -9.34
N SER A 6 -4.97 15.27 -9.62
CA SER A 6 -5.55 14.43 -8.57
C SER A 6 -4.51 14.16 -7.49
N SER A 7 -4.92 14.24 -6.22
CA SER A 7 -4.06 13.92 -5.07
C SER A 7 -3.99 12.43 -4.77
N CYS A 8 -4.75 11.60 -5.49
CA CYS A 8 -4.79 10.16 -5.27
C CYS A 8 -5.21 9.34 -6.51
N VAL A 9 -4.90 8.05 -6.44
CA VAL A 9 -5.42 6.99 -7.30
C VAL A 9 -6.52 6.25 -6.55
N VAL A 10 -7.71 6.14 -7.15
CA VAL A 10 -8.80 5.30 -6.65
C VAL A 10 -8.81 4.00 -7.48
N PRO A 11 -8.56 2.83 -6.89
CA PRO A 11 -8.45 1.58 -7.65
C PRO A 11 -9.77 1.19 -8.32
N PRO A 12 -9.81 1.01 -9.66
CA PRO A 12 -11.06 0.68 -10.36
C PRO A 12 -11.70 -0.63 -9.92
N VAL A 13 -10.90 -1.59 -9.41
CA VAL A 13 -11.37 -2.89 -8.90
C VAL A 13 -12.39 -2.74 -7.77
N PHE A 14 -12.35 -1.61 -7.04
CA PHE A 14 -13.25 -1.33 -5.92
C PHE A 14 -14.47 -0.48 -6.31
N LYS A 15 -14.60 -0.05 -7.57
CA LYS A 15 -15.63 0.91 -8.01
C LYS A 15 -17.07 0.45 -7.78
N LEU A 16 -17.29 -0.86 -7.67
CA LEU A 16 -18.61 -1.45 -7.43
C LEU A 16 -19.09 -1.28 -5.98
N PHE A 17 -18.21 -0.95 -5.03
CA PHE A 17 -18.52 -0.90 -3.61
C PHE A 17 -18.67 0.55 -3.15
N GLN A 18 -19.89 1.07 -3.20
CA GLN A 18 -20.18 2.49 -2.90
C GLN A 18 -19.81 2.91 -1.47
N GLN A 19 -19.89 1.98 -0.51
CA GLN A 19 -19.55 2.24 0.89
C GLN A 19 -18.06 2.08 1.20
N LEU A 20 -17.26 1.57 0.25
CA LEU A 20 -15.84 1.33 0.43
C LEU A 20 -15.04 2.57 0.02
N ILE A 21 -14.21 3.05 0.93
CA ILE A 21 -13.14 4.00 0.63
C ILE A 21 -11.87 3.19 0.42
N ALA A 22 -11.27 3.28 -0.76
CA ALA A 22 -9.97 2.71 -1.05
C ALA A 22 -9.21 3.67 -1.98
N ALA A 23 -8.01 4.09 -1.56
CA ALA A 23 -7.22 5.04 -2.33
C ALA A 23 -5.73 4.90 -2.02
N GLU A 24 -4.91 5.37 -2.94
CA GLU A 24 -3.47 5.53 -2.79
C GLU A 24 -3.10 6.98 -3.10
N SER A 25 -2.46 7.68 -2.15
CA SER A 25 -2.09 9.08 -2.35
C SER A 25 -0.98 9.23 -3.40
N MET A 26 -0.99 10.35 -4.10
CA MET A 26 0.09 10.82 -4.97
C MET A 26 0.92 11.87 -4.24
N ARG A 27 1.98 12.39 -4.86
CA ARG A 27 2.83 13.43 -4.23
C ARG A 27 2.30 14.87 -4.35
N HIS A 28 1.15 15.07 -5.00
CA HIS A 28 0.58 16.39 -5.32
C HIS A 28 -0.46 16.87 -4.32
N GLY A 29 -0.59 18.19 -4.15
CA GLY A 29 -1.67 18.82 -3.38
C GLY A 29 -1.36 19.13 -1.91
N GLY A 30 -0.13 18.91 -1.47
CA GLY A 30 0.31 19.21 -0.11
C GLY A 30 1.02 20.56 0.03
N ILE A 31 1.67 20.76 1.18
CA ILE A 31 2.38 21.99 1.54
C ILE A 31 3.86 21.79 1.85
N SER A 32 4.35 20.55 1.82
CA SER A 32 5.75 20.27 2.10
C SER A 32 6.65 20.86 1.01
N SER A 33 7.82 21.35 1.40
CA SER A 33 8.87 21.79 0.48
C SER A 33 9.74 20.62 0.03
N PHE A 34 10.59 20.84 -0.98
CA PHE A 34 11.64 19.87 -1.33
C PHE A 34 12.47 19.52 -0.09
N PRO A 35 12.85 18.24 0.11
CA PRO A 35 12.66 17.08 -0.77
C PRO A 35 11.30 16.36 -0.65
N PHE A 36 10.43 16.84 0.24
CA PHE A 36 9.13 16.22 0.54
C PHE A 36 7.98 16.78 -0.31
N ALA A 37 8.30 17.57 -1.34
CA ALA A 37 7.31 18.27 -2.14
C ALA A 37 6.36 17.28 -2.85
N SER A 38 5.04 17.40 -2.71
CA SER A 38 4.26 18.37 -1.90
C SER A 38 3.42 17.72 -0.80
N LEU A 39 2.81 16.55 -1.07
CA LEU A 39 1.88 15.85 -0.18
C LEU A 39 2.57 14.70 0.55
N ASN A 40 3.60 15.02 1.34
CA ASN A 40 4.22 14.03 2.21
C ASN A 40 3.30 13.73 3.41
N VAL A 41 2.86 12.47 3.53
CA VAL A 41 1.98 11.99 4.61
C VAL A 41 2.70 11.04 5.59
N GLY A 42 4.02 10.89 5.43
CA GLY A 42 4.87 10.00 6.22
C GLY A 42 5.28 10.61 7.56
N LEU A 43 4.83 9.98 8.65
CA LEU A 43 5.12 10.41 10.03
C LEU A 43 6.57 10.17 10.49
N ASN A 44 7.36 9.39 9.74
CA ASN A 44 8.76 9.07 10.06
C ASN A 44 9.72 9.63 8.99
N THR A 45 9.45 10.83 8.50
CA THR A 45 10.32 11.53 7.56
C THR A 45 11.02 12.69 8.25
N ALA A 46 12.04 13.27 7.62
CA ALA A 46 12.72 14.47 8.14
C ALA A 46 11.97 15.78 7.80
N ASP A 47 10.71 15.69 7.36
CA ASP A 47 9.86 16.84 7.09
C ASP A 47 9.35 17.47 8.40
N SER A 48 8.85 18.70 8.31
CA SER A 48 8.20 19.36 9.44
C SER A 48 6.94 18.58 9.85
N PRO A 49 6.76 18.24 11.14
CA PRO A 49 5.54 17.60 11.62
C PRO A 49 4.27 18.37 11.26
N LYS A 50 4.32 19.71 11.25
CA LYS A 50 3.19 20.57 10.86
C LYS A 50 2.80 20.42 9.39
N ASN A 51 3.79 20.26 8.50
CA ASN A 51 3.53 20.02 7.08
C ASN A 51 2.87 18.66 6.89
N VAL A 52 3.40 17.63 7.53
CA VAL A 52 2.87 16.27 7.45
C VAL A 52 1.44 16.20 8.01
N GLU A 53 1.18 16.85 9.14
CA GLU A 53 -0.16 16.95 9.73
C GLU A 53 -1.16 17.61 8.78
N GLU A 54 -0.82 18.77 8.20
CA GLU A 54 -1.68 19.45 7.24
C GLU A 54 -1.90 18.62 5.96
N ASN A 55 -0.87 17.95 5.45
CA ASN A 55 -0.99 17.06 4.28
C ASN A 55 -1.93 15.90 4.56
N ARG A 56 -1.82 15.26 5.73
CA ARG A 56 -2.72 14.18 6.16
C ARG A 56 -4.15 14.68 6.28
N ARG A 57 -4.35 15.83 6.93
CA ARG A 57 -5.66 16.49 7.04
C ARG A 57 -6.29 16.74 5.67
N ARG A 58 -5.52 17.27 4.72
CA ARG A 58 -5.99 17.50 3.32
C ARG A 58 -6.35 16.20 2.62
N PHE A 59 -5.51 15.18 2.73
CA PHE A 59 -5.72 13.89 2.09
C PHE A 59 -6.99 13.21 2.61
N PHE A 60 -7.16 13.10 3.93
CA PHE A 60 -8.34 12.46 4.52
C PHE A 60 -9.62 13.25 4.29
N ALA A 61 -9.57 14.59 4.39
CA ALA A 61 -10.72 15.43 4.08
C ALA A 61 -11.17 15.26 2.61
N GLY A 62 -10.24 15.09 1.68
CA GLY A 62 -10.54 14.79 0.28
C GLY A 62 -11.24 13.44 0.05
N LEU A 63 -11.16 12.53 1.01
CA LEU A 63 -11.82 11.22 1.01
C LEU A 63 -13.06 11.15 1.90
N GLY A 64 -13.42 12.26 2.58
CA GLY A 64 -14.51 12.26 3.57
C GLY A 64 -14.18 11.47 4.85
N VAL A 65 -12.91 11.21 5.13
CA VAL A 65 -12.43 10.48 6.31
C VAL A 65 -11.96 11.46 7.37
N ASN A 66 -12.31 11.23 8.64
CA ASN A 66 -11.73 11.95 9.77
C ASN A 66 -10.45 11.25 10.24
N ASP A 67 -9.39 11.99 10.58
CA ASP A 67 -8.16 11.43 11.13
C ASP A 67 -8.42 10.62 12.42
N SER A 68 -9.45 11.00 13.20
CA SER A 68 -9.89 10.24 14.38
C SER A 68 -10.47 8.86 14.08
N GLN A 69 -10.65 8.49 12.81
CA GLN A 69 -11.14 7.19 12.35
C GLN A 69 -10.03 6.33 11.75
N VAL A 70 -8.77 6.79 11.79
CA VAL A 70 -7.66 6.15 11.09
C VAL A 70 -6.84 5.27 12.03
N ALA A 71 -6.60 4.04 11.59
CA ALA A 71 -5.56 3.18 12.12
C ALA A 71 -4.38 3.16 11.16
N SER A 72 -3.18 3.33 11.69
CA SER A 72 -1.93 3.37 10.92
C SER A 72 -0.88 2.46 11.53
N SER A 73 0.01 1.96 10.68
CA SER A 73 1.14 1.17 11.17
C SER A 73 2.45 1.95 11.18
N LEU A 74 3.22 1.81 12.26
CA LEU A 74 4.66 2.06 12.29
C LEU A 74 5.35 0.77 11.80
N GLN A 75 5.51 0.71 10.47
CA GLN A 75 6.00 -0.41 9.69
C GLN A 75 7.47 -0.74 9.99
N VAL A 76 7.78 -2.04 10.07
CA VAL A 76 9.15 -2.54 10.36
C VAL A 76 9.69 -3.45 9.25
N HIS A 77 9.00 -3.53 8.11
CA HIS A 77 9.31 -4.44 7.00
C HIS A 77 9.27 -5.92 7.41
N GLY A 78 8.44 -6.25 8.40
CA GLY A 78 8.17 -7.61 8.85
C GLY A 78 6.95 -8.22 8.17
N ASP A 79 6.37 -9.21 8.83
CA ASP A 79 5.26 -10.03 8.37
C ASP A 79 4.15 -10.17 9.42
N ARG A 80 4.20 -9.35 10.47
CA ARG A 80 3.22 -9.36 11.56
C ARG A 80 1.96 -8.62 11.16
N ILE A 81 0.82 -9.22 11.49
CA ILE A 81 -0.53 -8.71 11.19
C ILE A 81 -1.23 -8.36 12.49
N LEU A 82 -1.89 -7.21 12.53
CA LEU A 82 -2.72 -6.78 13.66
C LEU A 82 -4.19 -6.73 13.27
N THR A 83 -5.05 -7.35 14.07
CA THR A 83 -6.49 -7.08 14.03
C THR A 83 -6.76 -5.81 14.81
N VAL A 84 -7.23 -4.77 14.13
CA VAL A 84 -7.43 -3.45 14.71
C VAL A 84 -8.89 -3.22 15.06
N THR A 85 -9.14 -2.78 16.29
CA THR A 85 -10.48 -2.50 16.83
C THR A 85 -10.71 -1.03 17.15
N GLU A 86 -9.69 -0.19 17.05
CA GLU A 86 -9.77 1.24 17.35
C GLU A 86 -8.78 2.06 16.50
N PRO A 87 -9.04 3.36 16.27
CA PRO A 87 -8.10 4.28 15.64
C PRO A 87 -6.80 4.38 16.44
N GLY A 88 -5.69 4.66 15.75
CA GLY A 88 -4.41 4.80 16.42
C GLY A 88 -3.21 4.53 15.53
N ARG A 89 -2.04 4.46 16.17
CA ARG A 89 -0.77 4.16 15.52
C ARG A 89 -0.11 2.97 16.21
N PHE A 90 0.06 1.88 15.47
CA PHE A 90 0.52 0.60 16.02
C PHE A 90 1.90 0.24 15.51
N GLU A 91 2.83 -0.12 16.39
CA GLU A 91 4.22 -0.43 16.03
C GLU A 91 4.47 -1.93 15.85
N GLY A 92 5.33 -2.26 14.89
CA GLY A 92 5.82 -3.63 14.71
C GLY A 92 4.91 -4.52 13.88
N TYR A 93 3.99 -3.93 13.12
CA TYR A 93 3.09 -4.62 12.20
C TYR A 93 3.28 -4.06 10.79
N ASP A 94 3.14 -4.92 9.78
CA ASP A 94 3.21 -4.49 8.37
C ASP A 94 1.90 -4.81 7.63
N ALA A 95 0.93 -5.41 8.32
CA ALA A 95 -0.44 -5.49 7.86
C ALA A 95 -1.42 -5.20 9.00
N LEU A 96 -2.49 -4.50 8.67
CA LEU A 96 -3.63 -4.25 9.55
C LEU A 96 -4.88 -4.89 8.92
N ILE A 97 -5.76 -5.45 9.74
CA ILE A 97 -7.05 -5.99 9.31
C ILE A 97 -8.18 -5.52 10.24
N THR A 98 -9.38 -5.31 9.72
CA THR A 98 -10.58 -5.03 10.54
C THR A 98 -11.86 -5.36 9.77
N ASN A 99 -12.96 -5.58 10.50
CA ASN A 99 -14.32 -5.63 9.98
C ASN A 99 -15.23 -4.57 10.62
N LEU A 100 -14.64 -3.57 11.29
CA LEU A 100 -15.41 -2.50 11.91
C LEU A 100 -15.68 -1.39 10.87
N PRO A 101 -16.94 -0.96 10.70
CA PRO A 101 -17.25 0.19 9.86
C PRO A 101 -16.66 1.46 10.48
N ASN A 102 -16.36 2.45 9.63
CA ASN A 102 -15.77 3.74 10.02
C ASN A 102 -14.41 3.63 10.72
N LEU A 103 -13.68 2.52 10.54
CA LEU A 103 -12.28 2.37 10.92
C LEU A 103 -11.44 2.15 9.65
N PHE A 104 -10.61 3.13 9.31
CA PHE A 104 -9.86 3.15 8.06
C PHE A 104 -8.40 2.78 8.30
N LEU A 105 -7.95 1.72 7.63
CA LEU A 105 -6.60 1.18 7.76
C LEU A 105 -5.67 1.88 6.78
N THR A 106 -4.47 2.22 7.25
CA THR A 106 -3.46 2.91 6.43
C THR A 106 -2.07 2.30 6.56
N VAL A 107 -1.38 2.24 5.42
CA VAL A 107 0.05 1.94 5.31
C VAL A 107 0.73 3.00 4.47
N THR A 108 1.99 3.29 4.73
CA THR A 108 2.78 4.29 4.01
C THR A 108 3.86 3.66 3.16
N VAL A 109 4.11 4.20 1.97
CA VAL A 109 5.06 3.63 1.02
C VAL A 109 5.84 4.68 0.27
N ALA A 110 7.07 4.32 -0.09
CA ALA A 110 7.83 4.90 -1.18
C ALA A 110 8.68 3.73 -1.72
N ASP A 111 8.29 3.21 -2.88
CA ASP A 111 8.78 1.98 -3.54
C ASP A 111 8.25 0.63 -3.04
N CYS A 112 8.00 0.43 -1.74
CA CYS A 112 7.39 -0.83 -1.27
C CYS A 112 5.96 -0.97 -1.77
N THR A 113 5.46 -2.20 -1.93
CA THR A 113 4.14 -2.44 -2.53
C THR A 113 3.02 -2.31 -1.49
N PRO A 114 2.13 -1.31 -1.58
CA PRO A 114 0.91 -1.30 -0.78
C PRO A 114 -0.09 -2.30 -1.38
N ILE A 115 -0.73 -3.11 -0.54
CA ILE A 115 -1.79 -4.02 -0.97
C ILE A 115 -3.02 -3.77 -0.11
N LEU A 116 -4.16 -3.58 -0.77
CA LEU A 116 -5.45 -3.38 -0.13
C LEU A 116 -6.34 -4.58 -0.46
N ILE A 117 -7.01 -5.15 0.52
CA ILE A 117 -7.95 -6.27 0.33
C ILE A 117 -9.29 -5.89 0.93
N TYR A 118 -10.36 -6.14 0.20
CA TYR A 118 -11.74 -6.05 0.67
C TYR A 118 -12.45 -7.39 0.49
N ASP A 119 -12.93 -7.96 1.58
CA ASP A 119 -13.88 -9.07 1.57
C ASP A 119 -15.30 -8.51 1.55
N ALA A 120 -15.97 -8.66 0.40
CA ALA A 120 -17.33 -8.17 0.22
C ALA A 120 -18.38 -9.01 0.97
N GLY A 121 -18.09 -10.27 1.28
CA GLY A 121 -19.00 -11.18 1.98
C GLY A 121 -19.07 -10.90 3.47
N GLN A 122 -17.91 -10.78 4.14
CA GLN A 122 -17.83 -10.53 5.58
C GLN A 122 -17.66 -9.06 5.95
N ARG A 123 -17.53 -8.17 4.94
CA ARG A 123 -17.20 -6.75 5.11
C ARG A 123 -15.95 -6.58 5.98
N ALA A 124 -14.87 -7.21 5.56
CA ALA A 124 -13.57 -7.08 6.19
C ALA A 124 -12.59 -6.41 5.22
N VAL A 125 -11.65 -5.65 5.76
CA VAL A 125 -10.62 -4.95 4.99
C VAL A 125 -9.23 -5.25 5.54
N ALA A 126 -8.23 -5.17 4.68
CA ALA A 126 -6.82 -5.22 5.05
C ALA A 126 -6.00 -4.17 4.30
N ALA A 127 -5.05 -3.54 5.00
CA ALA A 127 -4.00 -2.71 4.40
C ALA A 127 -2.64 -3.33 4.74
N ILE A 128 -1.84 -3.59 3.70
CA ILE A 128 -0.60 -4.37 3.80
C ILE A 128 0.55 -3.57 3.18
N HIS A 129 1.66 -3.50 3.89
CA HIS A 129 2.95 -3.02 3.41
C HIS A 129 3.83 -4.21 3.00
N ALA A 130 3.91 -4.49 1.70
CA ALA A 130 4.68 -5.59 1.13
C ALA A 130 5.95 -5.06 0.45
N GLY A 131 6.93 -4.62 1.25
CA GLY A 131 8.31 -4.50 0.78
C GLY A 131 8.90 -5.88 0.42
N TRP A 132 10.14 -5.92 -0.08
CA TRP A 132 10.74 -7.20 -0.48
C TRP A 132 10.80 -8.22 0.67
N ARG A 133 11.16 -7.78 1.89
CA ARG A 133 11.19 -8.63 3.10
C ARG A 133 9.82 -9.18 3.46
N GLY A 134 8.79 -8.33 3.44
CA GLY A 134 7.41 -8.76 3.70
C GLY A 134 6.91 -9.72 2.62
N THR A 135 7.27 -9.47 1.36
CA THR A 135 6.91 -10.31 0.21
C THR A 135 7.53 -11.70 0.35
N THR A 136 8.85 -11.81 0.61
CA THR A 136 9.52 -13.11 0.80
C THR A 136 9.07 -13.83 2.07
N ALA A 137 8.69 -13.07 3.10
CA ALA A 137 8.05 -13.60 4.31
C ALA A 137 6.57 -13.97 4.14
N ARG A 138 6.01 -13.82 2.92
CA ARG A 138 4.63 -14.17 2.55
C ARG A 138 3.56 -13.41 3.33
N ILE A 139 3.77 -12.12 3.58
CA ILE A 139 2.84 -11.28 4.35
C ILE A 139 1.43 -11.25 3.75
N VAL A 140 1.29 -11.35 2.43
CA VAL A 140 -0.01 -11.38 1.75
C VAL A 140 -0.76 -12.66 2.08
N GLU A 141 -0.11 -13.82 1.93
CA GLU A 141 -0.71 -15.12 2.28
C GLU A 141 -1.15 -15.12 3.75
N LYS A 142 -0.26 -14.70 4.66
CA LYS A 142 -0.53 -14.62 6.10
C LYS A 142 -1.66 -13.64 6.45
N THR A 143 -1.80 -12.55 5.71
CA THR A 143 -2.90 -11.59 5.95
C THR A 143 -4.25 -12.19 5.56
N VAL A 144 -4.33 -12.86 4.42
CA VAL A 144 -5.58 -13.54 4.00
C VAL A 144 -5.92 -14.66 4.99
N GLU A 145 -4.95 -15.46 5.43
CA GLU A 145 -5.13 -16.48 6.48
C GLU A 145 -5.65 -15.87 7.79
N ALA A 146 -5.11 -14.71 8.21
CA ALA A 146 -5.58 -14.00 9.38
C ALA A 146 -7.03 -13.50 9.22
N MET A 147 -7.39 -12.97 8.06
CA MET A 147 -8.78 -12.58 7.75
C MET A 147 -9.73 -13.79 7.77
N GLN A 148 -9.32 -14.92 7.19
CA GLN A 148 -10.08 -16.18 7.23
C GLN A 148 -10.31 -16.65 8.68
N LEU A 149 -9.28 -16.58 9.52
CA LEU A 149 -9.38 -17.00 10.92
C LEU A 149 -10.32 -16.09 11.71
N GLN A 150 -10.13 -14.77 11.61
CA GLN A 150 -10.82 -13.76 12.43
C GLN A 150 -12.24 -13.47 11.95
N PHE A 151 -12.42 -13.30 10.65
CA PHE A 151 -13.68 -12.81 10.07
C PHE A 151 -14.43 -13.87 9.27
N LYS A 152 -13.87 -15.08 9.14
CA LYS A 152 -14.41 -16.14 8.26
C LYS A 152 -14.44 -15.73 6.80
N THR A 153 -13.49 -14.87 6.42
CA THR A 153 -13.28 -14.45 5.04
C THR A 153 -13.15 -15.64 4.10
N ARG A 154 -13.74 -15.54 2.91
CA ARG A 154 -13.53 -16.49 1.83
C ARG A 154 -12.78 -15.76 0.72
N SER A 155 -11.65 -16.28 0.29
CA SER A 155 -10.82 -15.63 -0.72
C SER A 155 -11.55 -15.37 -2.03
N ALA A 156 -12.53 -16.22 -2.38
CA ALA A 156 -13.39 -16.05 -3.54
C ALA A 156 -14.25 -14.77 -3.50
N ASP A 157 -14.57 -14.27 -2.30
CA ASP A 157 -15.36 -13.04 -2.08
C ASP A 157 -14.45 -11.79 -1.97
N CYS A 158 -13.13 -11.97 -2.04
CA CYS A 158 -12.17 -10.89 -1.89
C CYS A 158 -11.86 -10.17 -3.21
N PHE A 159 -11.76 -8.85 -3.11
CA PHE A 159 -11.22 -7.97 -4.13
C PHE A 159 -9.90 -7.39 -3.59
N ALA A 160 -8.89 -7.30 -4.44
CA ALA A 160 -7.58 -6.81 -4.02
C ALA A 160 -7.03 -5.77 -4.99
N TYR A 161 -6.26 -4.84 -4.45
CA TYR A 161 -5.48 -3.88 -5.22
C TYR A 161 -4.01 -4.02 -4.85
N VAL A 162 -3.16 -4.29 -5.84
CA VAL A 162 -1.71 -4.24 -5.74
C VAL A 162 -1.27 -2.87 -6.26
N GLY A 163 -0.89 -1.98 -5.33
CA GLY A 163 -0.71 -0.57 -5.62
C GLY A 163 0.62 -0.18 -6.24
N THR A 164 0.84 1.13 -6.31
CA THR A 164 2.00 1.72 -6.98
C THR A 164 3.26 1.48 -6.16
N CYS A 165 4.26 0.90 -6.80
CA CYS A 165 5.53 0.54 -6.17
C CYS A 165 6.66 0.64 -7.19
N ILE A 166 7.87 0.32 -6.80
CA ILE A 166 9.00 0.29 -7.73
C ILE A 166 8.77 -0.79 -8.79
N ASP A 167 9.03 -0.46 -10.07
CA ASP A 167 8.95 -1.43 -11.15
C ASP A 167 10.15 -2.38 -11.19
N GLN A 168 9.98 -3.50 -11.89
CA GLN A 168 11.02 -4.51 -12.06
C GLN A 168 12.32 -3.94 -12.65
N CYS A 169 12.24 -3.11 -13.69
CA CYS A 169 13.42 -2.57 -14.37
C CYS A 169 14.26 -1.64 -13.48
N SER A 170 13.66 -1.10 -12.42
CA SER A 170 14.30 -0.20 -11.46
C SER A 170 14.66 -0.87 -10.14
N PHE A 171 14.05 -2.02 -9.81
CA PHE A 171 14.31 -2.71 -8.54
C PHE A 171 15.47 -3.70 -8.64
N GLU A 172 16.67 -3.12 -8.73
CA GLU A 172 17.92 -3.87 -8.71
C GLU A 172 18.29 -4.33 -7.31
N VAL A 173 18.72 -5.58 -7.22
CA VAL A 173 19.18 -6.24 -5.99
C VAL A 173 20.39 -7.15 -6.24
N GLY A 174 21.10 -7.51 -5.16
CA GLY A 174 22.13 -8.55 -5.17
C GLY A 174 21.57 -9.96 -5.02
N ASN A 175 22.46 -10.96 -5.07
CA ASN A 175 22.09 -12.38 -4.93
C ASN A 175 21.39 -12.67 -3.59
N ASP A 176 21.81 -12.01 -2.51
CA ASP A 176 21.26 -12.17 -1.16
C ASP A 176 19.75 -11.92 -1.07
N VAL A 177 19.24 -10.99 -1.89
CA VAL A 177 17.80 -10.73 -2.02
C VAL A 177 17.19 -11.59 -3.12
N ALA A 178 17.86 -11.72 -4.27
CA ALA A 178 17.35 -12.45 -5.43
C ALA A 178 17.08 -13.93 -5.14
N ASP A 179 17.92 -14.57 -4.34
CA ASP A 179 17.79 -15.99 -3.97
C ASP A 179 16.55 -16.27 -3.10
N GLN A 180 15.92 -15.23 -2.54
CA GLN A 180 14.69 -15.35 -1.77
C GLN A 180 13.42 -15.29 -2.65
N PHE A 181 13.56 -15.00 -3.94
CA PHE A 181 12.46 -14.95 -4.89
C PHE A 181 12.54 -16.13 -5.89
N ASP A 182 11.36 -16.64 -6.26
CA ASP A 182 11.23 -17.60 -7.34
C ASP A 182 11.74 -17.03 -8.66
N GLU A 183 12.28 -17.90 -9.53
CA GLU A 183 12.77 -17.54 -10.87
C GLU A 183 11.73 -16.79 -11.72
N ALA A 184 10.44 -17.05 -11.49
CA ALA A 184 9.36 -16.38 -12.21
C ALA A 184 9.25 -14.87 -11.94
N TYR A 185 9.82 -14.37 -10.84
CA TYR A 185 9.70 -12.97 -10.42
C TYR A 185 11.04 -12.22 -10.39
N LYS A 186 12.10 -12.83 -10.94
CA LYS A 186 13.41 -12.20 -11.04
C LYS A 186 13.99 -12.37 -12.43
N GLN A 187 14.73 -11.37 -12.87
CA GLN A 187 15.45 -11.38 -14.13
C GLN A 187 16.88 -10.96 -13.89
N PHE A 188 17.85 -11.71 -14.42
CA PHE A 188 19.24 -11.30 -14.38
C PHE A 188 19.51 -10.25 -15.47
N ASP A 189 20.07 -9.11 -15.06
CA ASP A 189 20.59 -8.07 -15.95
C ASP A 189 22.11 -8.21 -16.05
N ALA A 190 22.57 -8.71 -17.20
CA ALA A 190 23.98 -8.97 -17.45
C ALA A 190 24.82 -7.70 -17.59
N GLU A 191 24.24 -6.56 -17.98
CA GLU A 191 24.99 -5.31 -18.07
C GLU A 191 25.24 -4.74 -16.68
N ARG A 192 24.24 -4.80 -15.80
CA ARG A 192 24.32 -4.29 -14.44
C ARG A 192 24.95 -5.28 -13.46
N GLN A 193 25.05 -6.56 -13.83
CA GLN A 193 25.44 -7.66 -12.95
C GLN A 193 24.58 -7.70 -11.68
N LYS A 194 23.25 -7.53 -11.86
CA LYS A 194 22.24 -7.47 -10.81
C LYS A 194 21.01 -8.26 -11.20
N PHE A 195 20.17 -8.57 -10.22
CA PHE A 195 18.83 -9.08 -10.46
C PHE A 195 17.79 -7.96 -10.37
N LEU A 196 16.78 -8.05 -11.22
CA LEU A 196 15.63 -7.17 -11.30
C LEU A 196 14.40 -7.93 -10.78
N ILE A 197 13.77 -7.42 -9.73
CA ILE A 197 12.67 -8.13 -9.04
C ILE A 197 11.32 -7.52 -9.35
N ASP A 198 10.37 -8.34 -9.79
CA ASP A 198 8.97 -7.92 -9.96
C ASP A 198 8.18 -8.17 -8.66
N LEU A 199 8.14 -7.15 -7.80
CA LEU A 199 7.36 -7.21 -6.56
C LEU A 199 5.85 -7.30 -6.82
N LYS A 200 5.33 -6.72 -7.91
CA LYS A 200 3.90 -6.76 -8.19
C LYS A 200 3.49 -8.17 -8.59
N ALA A 201 4.21 -8.79 -9.52
CA ALA A 201 3.94 -10.16 -9.95
C ALA A 201 4.05 -11.14 -8.78
N ALA A 202 5.09 -11.03 -7.95
CA ALA A 202 5.26 -11.88 -6.77
C ALA A 202 4.06 -11.77 -5.80
N ASN A 203 3.59 -10.55 -5.50
CA ASN A 203 2.45 -10.36 -4.60
C ASN A 203 1.09 -10.74 -5.24
N VAL A 204 0.91 -10.52 -6.55
CA VAL A 204 -0.27 -11.00 -7.29
C VAL A 204 -0.36 -12.53 -7.23
N ALA A 205 0.76 -13.22 -7.41
CA ALA A 205 0.80 -14.67 -7.32
C ALA A 205 0.42 -15.18 -5.92
N GLN A 206 0.87 -14.50 -4.86
CA GLN A 206 0.45 -14.81 -3.49
C GLN A 206 -1.05 -14.64 -3.30
N LEU A 207 -1.65 -13.54 -3.79
CA LEU A 207 -3.11 -13.35 -3.76
C LEU A 207 -3.85 -14.49 -4.46
N VAL A 208 -3.47 -14.80 -5.70
CA VAL A 208 -4.10 -15.89 -6.49
C VAL A 208 -3.96 -17.23 -5.77
N LYS A 209 -2.80 -17.52 -5.20
CA LYS A 209 -2.54 -18.76 -4.46
C LYS A 209 -3.44 -18.92 -3.22
N THR A 210 -3.82 -17.82 -2.56
CA THR A 210 -4.80 -17.87 -1.46
C THR A 210 -6.24 -18.11 -1.94
N GLY A 211 -6.50 -18.05 -3.24
CA GLY A 211 -7.80 -18.27 -3.86
C GLY A 211 -8.54 -16.99 -4.24
N VAL A 212 -7.90 -15.81 -4.18
CA VAL A 212 -8.48 -14.56 -4.71
C VAL A 212 -8.56 -14.67 -6.23
N PRO A 213 -9.74 -14.53 -6.86
CA PRO A 213 -9.86 -14.63 -8.30
C PRO A 213 -9.02 -13.56 -9.00
N PHE A 214 -8.25 -13.94 -10.02
CA PHE A 214 -7.41 -12.99 -10.76
C PHE A 214 -8.21 -11.81 -11.34
N SER A 215 -9.46 -12.06 -11.78
CA SER A 215 -10.37 -11.02 -12.26
C SER A 215 -10.81 -10.00 -11.20
N GLN A 216 -10.57 -10.30 -9.91
CA GLN A 216 -10.86 -9.44 -8.76
C GLN A 216 -9.59 -8.78 -8.20
N ILE A 217 -8.46 -8.88 -8.91
CA ILE A 217 -7.19 -8.24 -8.56
C ILE A 217 -6.93 -7.09 -9.53
N GLY A 218 -6.96 -5.86 -9.02
CA GLY A 218 -6.47 -4.69 -9.73
C GLY A 218 -4.97 -4.49 -9.48
N VAL A 219 -4.21 -4.20 -10.52
CA VAL A 219 -2.78 -3.89 -10.39
C VAL A 219 -2.52 -2.48 -10.89
N SER A 220 -1.83 -1.66 -10.10
CA SER A 220 -1.43 -0.32 -10.52
C SER A 220 -0.50 -0.40 -11.73
N PRO A 221 -0.76 0.37 -12.81
CA PRO A 221 0.14 0.42 -13.96
C PRO A 221 1.38 1.29 -13.71
N TYR A 222 1.44 2.02 -12.59
CA TYR A 222 2.47 3.04 -12.35
C TYR A 222 3.70 2.49 -11.64
N SER A 223 4.86 3.10 -11.90
CA SER A 223 6.10 2.90 -11.15
C SER A 223 6.40 4.13 -10.29
N THR A 224 6.82 3.94 -9.05
CA THR A 224 7.32 5.06 -8.23
C THR A 224 8.58 5.71 -8.81
N VAL A 225 9.41 4.93 -9.53
CA VAL A 225 10.64 5.41 -10.17
C VAL A 225 10.34 6.07 -11.50
N LEU A 226 9.67 5.37 -12.44
CA LEU A 226 9.41 5.92 -13.77
C LEU A 226 8.38 7.05 -13.74
N ASN A 227 7.48 7.06 -12.77
CA ASN A 227 6.50 8.13 -12.55
C ASN A 227 6.84 8.96 -11.31
N ASN A 228 8.13 9.21 -11.03
CA ASN A 228 8.56 9.97 -9.85
C ASN A 228 8.02 11.42 -9.78
N THR A 229 7.59 11.98 -10.92
CA THR A 229 6.87 13.26 -10.96
C THR A 229 5.54 13.22 -10.21
N ASP A 230 4.96 12.03 -10.03
CA ASP A 230 3.62 11.82 -9.51
C ASP A 230 3.62 10.98 -8.22
N PHE A 231 4.69 10.23 -7.96
CA PHE A 231 4.88 9.40 -6.77
C PHE A 231 6.28 9.61 -6.16
N PHE A 232 6.39 9.57 -4.83
CA PHE A 232 7.69 9.56 -4.16
C PHE A 232 8.40 8.21 -4.38
N SER A 233 9.73 8.24 -4.52
CA SER A 233 10.54 7.03 -4.65
C SER A 233 11.79 7.13 -3.79
N TYR A 234 11.92 6.21 -2.83
CA TYR A 234 13.08 6.13 -1.97
C TYR A 234 14.35 5.85 -2.78
N ARG A 235 14.27 4.96 -3.78
CA ARG A 235 15.33 4.58 -4.70
C ARG A 235 15.78 5.76 -5.55
N SER A 236 14.85 6.45 -6.20
CA SER A 236 15.17 7.55 -7.13
C SER A 236 15.71 8.78 -6.40
N GLU A 237 15.21 9.03 -5.18
CA GLU A 237 15.50 10.24 -4.41
C GLU A 237 16.52 9.97 -3.29
N ASN A 238 17.34 8.91 -3.43
CA ASN A 238 18.45 8.56 -2.53
C ASN A 238 18.08 8.51 -1.05
N GLY A 239 16.89 8.00 -0.77
CA GLY A 239 16.34 7.80 0.57
C GLY A 239 15.76 9.03 1.24
N ASN A 240 15.94 10.23 0.67
CA ASN A 240 15.48 11.48 1.24
C ASN A 240 14.28 12.03 0.46
N THR A 241 13.09 11.51 0.78
CA THR A 241 11.83 11.87 0.10
C THR A 241 10.63 11.64 1.02
N GLY A 242 9.45 12.07 0.58
CA GLY A 242 8.18 11.86 1.27
C GLY A 242 7.70 10.41 1.23
N ARG A 243 6.52 10.16 1.78
CA ARG A 243 5.81 8.88 1.66
C ARG A 243 4.42 9.12 1.11
N MET A 244 3.96 8.22 0.23
CA MET A 244 2.55 8.05 -0.08
C MET A 244 1.86 7.25 1.02
N LEU A 245 0.53 7.26 1.02
CA LEU A 245 -0.31 6.49 1.92
C LEU A 245 -1.38 5.74 1.10
N ALA A 246 -1.52 4.45 1.37
CA ALA A 246 -2.63 3.65 0.89
C ALA A 246 -3.64 3.44 2.04
N ILE A 247 -4.91 3.67 1.76
CA ILE A 247 -6.01 3.65 2.73
C ILE A 247 -7.12 2.72 2.25
N ILE A 248 -7.71 1.97 3.18
CA ILE A 248 -8.93 1.21 2.94
C ILE A 248 -9.81 1.15 4.19
N GLY A 249 -11.12 1.26 4.01
CA GLY A 249 -12.13 1.11 5.06
C GLY A 249 -13.51 1.33 4.46
N PHE A 250 -14.56 1.09 5.23
CA PHE A 250 -15.92 1.21 4.72
C PHE A 250 -16.84 1.91 5.71
N HIS A 251 -17.80 2.64 5.17
CA HIS A 251 -18.91 3.18 5.94
C HIS A 251 -19.94 2.08 6.25
N PRO A 252 -20.76 2.25 7.31
CA PRO A 252 -21.87 1.35 7.61
C PRO A 252 -22.77 1.17 6.38
N ALA A 253 -23.48 0.05 6.33
CA ALA A 253 -24.60 -0.02 5.41
C ALA A 253 -25.72 0.83 5.98
N ASP A 254 -26.41 1.55 5.10
CA ASP A 254 -27.68 2.19 5.42
C ASP A 254 -28.71 1.17 5.92
#